data_AF-A0A6C0C370-F1
#
_entry.id   AF-A0A6C0C370-F1
#
_cell.length_a   1.000
_cell.length_b   1.000
_cell.length_c   1.000
_cell.angle_alpha   90.00
_cell.angle_beta   90.00
_cell.angle_gamma   90.00
#
_symmetry.space_group_name_H-M   'P 1'
#
loop_
_entity.id
_entity.type
_entity.pdbx_description
1 polymer ?
#
loop_
_entity_poly.entity_id
_entity_poly.type
_entity_poly.pdbx_seq_one_letter_code
_entity_poly.pdbx_strand_id
1 'polypeptide(L)'
;MGTTQSKTATPGQEVKAANILDILATKYILTQNFQDMKKLGEKEYCNKLVILTSDIIKKFLKENEITYVSQRIVDGVPINEKKTSSVIYLSTNKLQKQADISHNSKRTEKTLLSELDVRNSREKDSMCKGIAKFYIKIAHLFAAILKAVNPIYKYDGHEMSIMNKSRIPKGAKVKLAEVNLCNRRIKSLKVENTETGKIKVQVNNCHLNRKVTAKYLNDNVLDNLGIDYGTEVIQGKTLGQEIGVPELEKLYYDIYDYKTGKFNTMSKKSRNEYNKDLGVFYKTFTGKKNYTSWNTSGKKKFSDIPLIAYHESEQCKDPNSPWQKSYTDSDENPLFIKFADNVKSMLENTKANQKKLLSVLDKLFVWVDTPAQSPSNDLENKMVTINPTLTSKSLQSLVEKTRQMIIDIYLQCENEYQQGLKLFEAIVGDRMLKNSITKKENLEQQLKKVIVGDKDQELGKLVQQNVSEALQDKSKFKYGGSKRKTRKL
;
A
#
# COMPACT_ATOMS: atom_id res chain seq x y z
N MET A 1 -27.36 8.08 -64.29
CA MET A 1 -27.65 7.05 -63.29
C MET A 1 -26.43 6.96 -62.37
N GLY A 2 -26.60 7.35 -61.11
CA GLY A 2 -25.50 7.61 -60.17
C GLY A 2 -24.91 6.35 -59.55
N THR A 3 -23.59 6.27 -59.55
CA THR A 3 -22.80 5.29 -58.83
C THR A 3 -22.34 5.89 -57.50
N THR A 4 -22.98 5.46 -56.41
CA THR A 4 -22.51 5.69 -55.03
C THR A 4 -21.23 4.89 -54.78
N GLN A 5 -20.08 5.57 -54.75
CA GLN A 5 -18.84 5.00 -54.21
C GLN A 5 -18.87 5.05 -52.69
N SER A 6 -18.95 3.87 -52.07
CA SER A 6 -18.70 3.67 -50.63
C SER A 6 -17.20 3.83 -50.37
N LYS A 7 -16.82 4.83 -49.56
CA LYS A 7 -15.44 5.05 -49.11
C LYS A 7 -15.08 3.99 -48.06
N THR A 8 -14.23 3.04 -48.43
CA THR A 8 -13.59 2.09 -47.51
C THR A 8 -12.63 2.82 -46.57
N ALA A 9 -12.76 2.59 -45.26
CA ALA A 9 -11.90 3.19 -44.23
C ALA A 9 -10.48 2.62 -44.30
N THR A 10 -9.48 3.49 -44.22
CA THR A 10 -8.06 3.17 -44.37
C THR A 10 -7.45 2.74 -43.03
N PRO A 11 -6.56 1.72 -42.98
CA PRO A 11 -5.95 1.19 -41.74
C PRO A 11 -5.25 2.22 -40.84
N GLY A 12 -4.82 3.36 -41.40
CA GLY A 12 -4.17 4.44 -40.66
C GLY A 12 -5.08 5.29 -39.77
N GLN A 13 -6.41 5.24 -39.92
CA GLN A 13 -7.34 5.96 -39.03
C GLN A 13 -7.60 5.20 -37.72
N GLU A 14 -7.63 3.86 -37.77
CA GLU A 14 -7.91 3.01 -36.61
C GLU A 14 -6.77 3.02 -35.58
N VAL A 15 -5.52 3.06 -36.05
CA VAL A 15 -4.32 3.25 -35.22
C VAL A 15 -4.34 4.63 -34.52
N LYS A 16 -4.82 5.67 -35.20
CA LYS A 16 -4.94 7.02 -34.61
C LYS A 16 -5.98 7.06 -33.49
N ALA A 17 -7.11 6.38 -33.66
CA ALA A 17 -8.19 6.34 -32.66
C ALA A 17 -7.77 5.63 -31.36
N ALA A 18 -7.08 4.48 -31.45
CA ALA A 18 -6.54 3.78 -30.28
C ALA A 18 -5.49 4.63 -29.53
N ASN A 19 -4.62 5.32 -30.28
CA ASN A 19 -3.64 6.22 -29.70
C ASN A 19 -4.29 7.40 -28.98
N ILE A 20 -5.36 7.98 -29.53
CA ILE A 20 -6.10 9.08 -28.89
C ILE A 20 -6.74 8.62 -27.57
N LEU A 21 -7.35 7.44 -27.53
CA LEU A 21 -7.91 6.90 -26.29
C LEU A 21 -6.85 6.68 -25.21
N ASP A 22 -5.70 6.10 -25.58
CA ASP A 22 -4.58 5.90 -24.65
C ASP A 22 -4.04 7.24 -24.13
N ILE A 23 -3.92 8.27 -24.98
CA ILE A 23 -3.48 9.61 -24.60
C ILE A 23 -4.49 10.27 -23.65
N LEU A 24 -5.78 10.22 -23.97
CA LEU A 24 -6.84 10.80 -23.14
C LEU A 24 -6.92 10.10 -21.78
N ALA A 25 -6.88 8.77 -21.76
CA ALA A 25 -6.86 7.99 -20.54
C ALA A 25 -5.61 8.29 -19.71
N THR A 26 -4.44 8.41 -20.35
CA THR A 26 -3.19 8.75 -19.66
C THR A 26 -3.25 10.13 -19.06
N LYS A 27 -3.68 11.13 -19.82
CA LYS A 27 -3.86 12.50 -19.30
C LYS A 27 -4.82 12.49 -18.12
N TYR A 28 -5.93 11.78 -18.20
CA TYR A 28 -6.88 11.67 -17.11
C TYR A 28 -6.26 11.01 -15.86
N ILE A 29 -5.60 9.86 -16.01
CA ILE A 29 -4.97 9.09 -14.93
C ILE A 29 -3.84 9.89 -14.25
N LEU A 30 -2.98 10.55 -15.04
CA LEU A 30 -1.83 11.28 -14.52
C LEU A 30 -2.19 12.64 -13.91
N THR A 31 -3.27 13.27 -14.37
CA THR A 31 -3.68 14.61 -13.88
C THR A 31 -4.67 14.58 -12.73
N GLN A 32 -5.22 13.41 -12.38
CA GLN A 32 -6.05 13.25 -11.19
C GLN A 32 -5.29 13.67 -9.93
N ASN A 33 -5.98 14.40 -9.05
CA ASN A 33 -5.42 14.73 -7.75
C ASN A 33 -5.59 13.55 -6.76
N PHE A 34 -4.92 13.62 -5.62
CA PHE A 34 -4.92 12.53 -4.63
C PHE A 34 -6.32 12.25 -4.04
N GLN A 35 -7.14 13.28 -3.88
CA GLN A 35 -8.51 13.15 -3.39
C GLN A 35 -9.38 12.42 -4.40
N ASP A 36 -9.21 12.69 -5.70
CA ASP A 36 -9.89 11.96 -6.76
C ASP A 36 -9.42 10.50 -6.83
N MET A 37 -8.13 10.23 -6.57
CA MET A 37 -7.61 8.86 -6.43
C MET A 37 -8.12 8.14 -5.18
N LYS A 38 -8.35 8.86 -4.08
CA LYS A 38 -9.02 8.31 -2.89
C LYS A 38 -10.47 7.97 -3.20
N LYS A 39 -11.14 8.81 -3.99
CA LYS A 39 -12.49 8.56 -4.50
C LYS A 39 -12.53 7.45 -5.55
N LEU A 40 -11.46 7.21 -6.33
CA LEU A 40 -11.33 5.96 -7.10
C LEU A 40 -11.37 4.73 -6.18
N GLY A 41 -10.96 4.92 -4.92
CA GLY A 41 -11.11 4.03 -3.77
C GLY A 41 -12.57 3.80 -3.33
N GLU A 42 -13.45 4.77 -3.56
CA GLU A 42 -14.82 4.81 -3.05
C GLU A 42 -15.84 4.24 -4.06
N LYS A 43 -16.87 3.60 -3.51
CA LYS A 43 -17.87 2.87 -4.29
C LYS A 43 -18.74 3.78 -5.15
N GLU A 44 -18.95 5.05 -4.82
CA GLU A 44 -19.86 5.94 -5.55
C GLU A 44 -19.20 6.68 -6.71
N TYR A 45 -17.97 7.13 -6.52
CA TYR A 45 -17.24 7.93 -7.50
C TYR A 45 -16.75 7.11 -8.70
N CYS A 46 -16.32 5.87 -8.47
CA CYS A 46 -15.97 4.93 -9.53
C CYS A 46 -17.16 4.68 -10.48
N ASN A 47 -18.40 4.66 -9.97
CA ASN A 47 -19.62 4.40 -10.75
C ASN A 47 -19.88 5.45 -11.84
N LYS A 48 -19.65 6.73 -11.51
CA LYS A 48 -19.84 7.83 -12.45
C LYS A 48 -18.81 7.76 -13.57
N LEU A 49 -17.58 7.41 -13.22
CA LEU A 49 -16.45 7.36 -14.14
C LEU A 49 -16.63 6.30 -15.22
N VAL A 50 -17.18 5.12 -14.89
CA VAL A 50 -17.37 4.03 -15.86
C VAL A 50 -18.47 4.33 -16.88
N ILE A 51 -19.63 4.81 -16.41
CA ILE A 51 -20.77 5.15 -17.27
C ILE A 51 -20.38 6.30 -18.21
N LEU A 52 -19.72 7.32 -17.66
CA LEU A 52 -19.18 8.42 -18.46
C LEU A 52 -18.16 7.91 -19.50
N THR A 53 -17.27 6.99 -19.13
CA THR A 53 -16.25 6.47 -20.05
C THR A 53 -16.86 5.63 -21.17
N SER A 54 -17.81 4.73 -20.89
CA SER A 54 -18.47 3.94 -21.96
C SER A 54 -19.32 4.80 -22.88
N ASP A 55 -20.03 5.79 -22.33
CA ASP A 55 -20.89 6.69 -23.11
C ASP A 55 -20.07 7.65 -23.97
N ILE A 56 -18.92 8.11 -23.47
CA ILE A 56 -17.95 8.90 -24.24
C ILE A 56 -17.37 8.04 -25.37
N ILE A 57 -16.90 6.83 -25.09
CA ILE A 57 -16.36 5.92 -26.12
C ILE A 57 -17.38 5.69 -27.24
N LYS A 58 -18.65 5.41 -26.89
CA LYS A 58 -19.72 5.15 -27.86
C LYS A 58 -20.08 6.37 -28.72
N LYS A 59 -19.94 7.59 -28.19
CA LYS A 59 -20.22 8.84 -28.91
C LYS A 59 -19.07 9.27 -29.83
N PHE A 60 -17.83 9.00 -29.44
CA PHE A 60 -16.65 9.52 -30.13
C PHE A 60 -15.98 8.55 -31.10
N LEU A 61 -16.22 7.23 -30.99
CA LEU A 61 -15.58 6.23 -31.83
C LEU A 61 -16.57 5.56 -32.79
N LYS A 62 -16.08 5.29 -34.00
CA LYS A 62 -16.78 4.50 -35.02
C LYS A 62 -16.67 3.01 -34.70
N GLU A 63 -17.53 2.23 -35.35
CA GLU A 63 -17.66 0.78 -35.14
C GLU A 63 -16.35 0.01 -35.35
N ASN A 64 -15.66 0.32 -36.44
CA ASN A 64 -14.38 -0.27 -36.80
C ASN A 64 -13.28 0.12 -35.80
N GLU A 65 -13.29 1.35 -35.31
CA GLU A 65 -12.36 1.82 -34.28
C GLU A 65 -12.60 1.11 -32.93
N ILE A 66 -13.86 0.92 -32.53
CA ILE A 66 -14.23 0.15 -31.33
C ILE A 66 -13.76 -1.31 -31.45
N THR A 67 -13.98 -1.92 -32.62
CA THR A 67 -13.59 -3.30 -32.90
C THR A 67 -12.07 -3.45 -32.83
N TYR A 68 -11.32 -2.54 -33.46
CA TYR A 68 -9.86 -2.50 -33.42
C TYR A 68 -9.32 -2.36 -32.00
N VAL A 69 -9.84 -1.40 -31.22
CA VAL A 69 -9.40 -1.19 -29.83
C VAL A 69 -9.69 -2.41 -28.96
N SER A 70 -10.85 -3.04 -29.13
CA SER A 70 -11.21 -4.27 -28.42
C SER A 70 -10.26 -5.42 -28.78
N GLN A 71 -9.96 -5.62 -30.05
CA GLN A 71 -9.00 -6.65 -30.51
C GLN A 71 -7.61 -6.39 -29.96
N ARG A 72 -7.11 -5.16 -30.05
CA ARG A 72 -5.81 -4.76 -29.50
C ARG A 72 -5.69 -5.09 -28.02
N ILE A 73 -6.72 -4.78 -27.24
CA ILE A 73 -6.74 -5.03 -25.80
C ILE A 73 -6.77 -6.53 -25.47
N VAL A 74 -7.38 -7.38 -26.30
CA VAL A 74 -7.49 -8.82 -26.03
C VAL A 74 -6.27 -9.59 -26.57
N ASP A 75 -5.96 -9.39 -27.84
CA ASP A 75 -5.03 -10.22 -28.63
C ASP A 75 -3.68 -9.52 -28.91
N GLY A 76 -3.55 -8.23 -28.58
CA GLY A 76 -2.37 -7.42 -28.87
C GLY A 76 -2.44 -6.74 -30.23
N VAL A 77 -1.41 -5.99 -30.59
CA VAL A 77 -1.33 -5.33 -31.91
C VAL A 77 -1.21 -6.43 -32.98
N PRO A 78 -2.14 -6.54 -33.95
CA PRO A 78 -2.01 -7.52 -35.01
C PRO A 78 -0.71 -7.27 -35.78
N ILE A 79 0.18 -8.27 -35.77
CA ILE A 79 1.42 -8.23 -36.55
C ILE A 79 1.00 -8.35 -38.01
N ASN A 80 1.20 -7.28 -38.78
CA ASN A 80 1.02 -7.29 -40.22
C ASN A 80 2.05 -8.21 -40.89
N GLU A 81 1.84 -9.52 -40.83
CA GLU A 81 2.19 -10.40 -41.93
C GLU A 81 0.96 -10.50 -42.82
N LYS A 82 1.13 -10.21 -44.11
CA LYS A 82 0.09 -10.25 -45.14
C LYS A 82 -0.77 -11.53 -45.05
N LYS A 83 -1.86 -11.48 -44.29
CA LYS A 83 -3.01 -12.37 -44.41
C LYS A 83 -4.27 -11.54 -44.21
N THR A 84 -4.74 -11.03 -45.34
CA THR A 84 -6.16 -10.77 -45.58
C THR A 84 -6.92 -12.09 -45.47
N SER A 85 -7.28 -12.51 -44.26
CA SER A 85 -8.34 -13.51 -44.06
C SER A 85 -8.99 -13.33 -42.69
N SER A 86 -10.21 -12.77 -42.73
CA SER A 86 -11.34 -13.04 -41.84
C SER A 86 -11.05 -13.18 -40.34
N VAL A 87 -11.01 -12.04 -39.63
CA VAL A 87 -11.01 -11.99 -38.16
C VAL A 87 -12.45 -11.97 -37.64
N ILE A 88 -13.01 -13.16 -37.37
CA ILE A 88 -14.28 -13.36 -36.66
C ILE A 88 -13.98 -13.45 -35.16
N TYR A 89 -14.45 -12.49 -34.36
CA TYR A 89 -14.48 -12.59 -32.89
C TYR A 89 -15.78 -13.28 -32.47
N LEU A 90 -15.76 -14.61 -32.45
CA LEU A 90 -16.62 -15.40 -31.61
C LEU A 90 -15.68 -16.19 -30.70
N SER A 91 -15.93 -16.09 -29.39
CA SER A 91 -15.29 -16.89 -28.34
C SER A 91 -14.80 -18.24 -28.85
N THR A 92 -13.48 -18.40 -29.01
CA THR A 92 -12.86 -19.65 -29.48
C THR A 92 -13.02 -20.82 -28.51
N ASN A 93 -13.69 -20.62 -27.36
CA ASN A 93 -14.07 -21.70 -26.44
C ASN A 93 -15.54 -22.11 -26.52
N LYS A 94 -16.37 -21.51 -27.40
CA LYS A 94 -17.76 -21.96 -27.63
C LYS A 94 -18.05 -22.46 -29.04
N LEU A 95 -17.20 -22.17 -30.03
CA LEU A 95 -17.44 -22.63 -31.41
C LEU A 95 -16.80 -23.97 -31.75
N GLN A 96 -15.83 -24.44 -30.97
CA GLN A 96 -15.19 -25.73 -31.25
C GLN A 96 -16.09 -26.93 -30.95
N LYS A 97 -17.25 -26.73 -30.32
CA LYS A 97 -18.25 -27.78 -30.05
C LYS A 97 -19.41 -27.82 -31.04
N GLN A 98 -19.49 -26.89 -31.99
CA GLN A 98 -20.58 -26.83 -32.97
C GLN A 98 -20.12 -27.03 -34.42
N ALA A 99 -18.80 -27.06 -34.67
CA ALA A 99 -18.25 -27.31 -36.01
C ALA A 99 -18.25 -28.80 -36.41
N ASP A 100 -18.52 -29.73 -35.49
CA ASP A 100 -18.53 -31.17 -35.79
C ASP A 100 -19.88 -31.70 -36.31
N ILE A 101 -20.88 -30.82 -36.50
CA ILE A 101 -22.23 -31.23 -36.94
C ILE A 101 -22.74 -30.24 -38.00
N SER A 102 -22.31 -30.36 -39.24
CA SER A 102 -23.10 -30.01 -40.44
C SER A 102 -22.20 -29.95 -41.68
N HIS A 103 -22.07 -31.07 -42.38
CA HIS A 103 -21.65 -31.06 -43.78
C HIS A 103 -22.76 -30.44 -44.67
N ASN A 104 -22.33 -29.75 -45.73
CA ASN A 104 -23.11 -29.16 -46.83
C ASN A 104 -23.82 -27.83 -46.58
N SER A 105 -23.22 -26.74 -47.05
CA SER A 105 -23.78 -25.96 -48.18
C SER A 105 -22.80 -24.88 -48.63
N LYS A 106 -22.49 -24.86 -49.93
CA LYS A 106 -21.80 -23.75 -50.60
C LYS A 106 -22.69 -22.51 -50.54
N ARG A 107 -22.46 -21.62 -49.58
CA ARG A 107 -22.98 -20.24 -49.62
C ARG A 107 -21.86 -19.27 -49.93
N THR A 108 -22.12 -18.44 -50.92
CA THR A 108 -21.24 -17.45 -51.53
C THR A 108 -20.64 -16.49 -50.51
N GLU A 109 -19.31 -16.41 -50.52
CA GLU A 109 -18.40 -15.57 -49.72
C GLU A 109 -18.81 -14.08 -49.65
N LYS A 110 -19.61 -13.61 -50.61
CA LYS A 110 -20.13 -12.24 -50.70
C LYS A 110 -21.31 -11.92 -49.77
N THR A 111 -21.89 -12.91 -49.09
CA THR A 111 -23.00 -12.72 -48.13
C THR A 111 -22.57 -12.72 -46.66
N LEU A 112 -21.33 -13.14 -46.34
CA LEU A 112 -20.81 -13.12 -44.97
C LEU A 112 -20.32 -11.72 -44.53
N LEU A 113 -19.87 -10.88 -45.46
CA LEU A 113 -19.40 -9.52 -45.16
C LEU A 113 -20.54 -8.51 -44.93
N SER A 114 -21.72 -8.77 -45.49
CA SER A 114 -22.93 -7.97 -45.23
C SER A 114 -23.59 -8.26 -43.88
N GLU A 115 -23.09 -9.25 -43.14
CA GLU A 115 -23.49 -9.58 -41.77
C GLU A 115 -22.49 -9.07 -40.71
N LEU A 116 -21.43 -8.38 -41.14
CA LEU A 116 -20.44 -7.69 -40.28
C LEU A 116 -20.76 -6.20 -40.06
N ASP A 117 -22.00 -5.80 -40.34
CA ASP A 117 -22.57 -4.59 -39.79
C ASP A 117 -22.92 -4.94 -38.34
N VAL A 118 -22.27 -4.33 -37.33
CA VAL A 118 -22.58 -4.55 -35.90
C VAL A 118 -23.96 -3.92 -35.64
N ARG A 119 -25.02 -4.55 -36.14
CA ARG A 119 -26.42 -4.12 -35.98
C ARG A 119 -26.94 -4.42 -34.58
N ASN A 120 -26.20 -5.20 -33.78
CA ASN A 120 -26.63 -5.54 -32.44
C ASN A 120 -26.06 -4.54 -31.42
N SER A 121 -26.91 -3.59 -31.00
CA SER A 121 -26.58 -2.62 -29.94
C SER A 121 -25.99 -3.26 -28.68
N ARG A 122 -26.27 -4.55 -28.41
CA ARG A 122 -25.74 -5.29 -27.25
C ARG A 122 -24.27 -5.71 -27.41
N GLU A 123 -23.82 -6.06 -28.61
CA GLU A 123 -22.42 -6.45 -28.84
C GLU A 123 -21.50 -5.25 -28.76
N LYS A 124 -21.91 -4.14 -29.37
CA LYS A 124 -21.24 -2.84 -29.24
C LYS A 124 -21.12 -2.40 -27.78
N ASP A 125 -22.21 -2.51 -27.01
CA ASP A 125 -22.20 -2.21 -25.57
C ASP A 125 -21.21 -3.09 -24.80
N SER A 126 -21.15 -4.40 -25.12
CA SER A 126 -20.19 -5.33 -24.52
C SER A 126 -18.74 -4.96 -24.83
N MET A 127 -18.43 -4.59 -26.09
CA MET A 127 -17.09 -4.14 -26.49
C MET A 127 -16.70 -2.85 -25.75
N CYS A 128 -17.57 -1.85 -25.71
CA CYS A 128 -17.32 -0.60 -24.97
C CYS A 128 -17.06 -0.86 -23.47
N LYS A 129 -17.82 -1.77 -22.86
CA LYS A 129 -17.59 -2.18 -21.45
C LYS A 129 -16.27 -2.91 -21.26
N GLY A 130 -15.84 -3.72 -22.22
CA GLY A 130 -14.53 -4.38 -22.23
C GLY A 130 -13.38 -3.37 -22.29
N ILE A 131 -13.50 -2.35 -23.13
CA ILE A 131 -12.53 -1.25 -23.25
C ILE A 131 -12.48 -0.44 -21.94
N ALA A 132 -13.63 -0.06 -21.39
CA ALA A 132 -13.70 0.65 -20.12
C ALA A 132 -13.05 -0.14 -18.98
N LYS A 133 -13.37 -1.45 -18.88
CA LYS A 133 -12.76 -2.38 -17.91
C LYS A 133 -11.23 -2.34 -17.93
N PHE A 134 -10.63 -2.27 -19.12
CA PHE A 134 -9.18 -2.22 -19.29
C PHE A 134 -8.58 -0.93 -18.70
N TYR A 135 -9.08 0.24 -19.09
CA TYR A 135 -8.57 1.52 -18.61
C TYR A 135 -8.80 1.76 -17.11
N ILE A 136 -9.95 1.32 -16.58
CA ILE A 136 -10.23 1.37 -15.13
C ILE A 136 -9.20 0.56 -14.35
N LYS A 137 -8.81 -0.61 -14.88
CA LYS A 137 -7.83 -1.46 -14.23
C LYS A 137 -6.43 -0.85 -14.24
N ILE A 138 -6.05 -0.13 -15.30
CA ILE A 138 -4.83 0.68 -15.33
C ILE A 138 -4.89 1.76 -14.25
N ALA A 139 -6.02 2.46 -14.12
CA ALA A 139 -6.20 3.50 -13.09
C ALA A 139 -6.09 2.94 -11.66
N HIS A 140 -6.70 1.77 -11.38
CA HIS A 140 -6.57 1.10 -10.08
C HIS A 140 -5.13 0.68 -9.78
N LEU A 141 -4.44 0.11 -10.77
CA LEU A 141 -3.03 -0.29 -10.63
C LEU A 141 -2.14 0.93 -10.36
N PHE A 142 -2.32 2.00 -11.12
CA PHE A 142 -1.61 3.27 -10.94
C PHE A 142 -1.85 3.86 -9.55
N ALA A 143 -3.10 3.89 -9.09
CA ALA A 143 -3.46 4.38 -7.77
C ALA A 143 -2.79 3.57 -6.64
N ALA A 144 -2.78 2.24 -6.74
CA ALA A 144 -2.12 1.38 -5.77
C ALA A 144 -0.60 1.62 -5.71
N ILE A 145 0.06 1.75 -6.86
CA ILE A 145 1.49 2.07 -6.95
C ILE A 145 1.78 3.43 -6.31
N LEU A 146 1.03 4.47 -6.71
CA LEU A 146 1.24 5.81 -6.16
C LEU A 146 1.04 5.82 -4.65
N LYS A 147 -0.04 5.24 -4.13
CA LYS A 147 -0.33 5.28 -2.68
C LYS A 147 0.69 4.48 -1.85
N ALA A 148 1.28 3.44 -2.43
CA ALA A 148 2.38 2.70 -1.80
C ALA A 148 3.71 3.47 -1.80
N VAL A 149 4.03 4.17 -2.90
CA VAL A 149 5.30 4.92 -3.05
C VAL A 149 5.27 6.28 -2.34
N ASN A 150 4.13 6.99 -2.40
CA ASN A 150 4.10 8.45 -2.40
C ASN A 150 3.59 9.07 -1.09
N PRO A 151 4.39 9.91 -0.42
CA PRO A 151 3.89 10.76 0.64
C PRO A 151 3.13 11.98 0.06
N ILE A 152 2.12 12.46 0.78
CA ILE A 152 1.33 13.65 0.43
C ILE A 152 2.08 14.90 0.85
N TYR A 153 2.06 15.93 0.01
CA TYR A 153 2.57 17.26 0.30
C TYR A 153 1.41 18.21 0.53
N LYS A 154 1.49 19.06 1.56
CA LYS A 154 0.57 20.16 1.82
C LYS A 154 1.25 21.46 1.47
N TYR A 155 0.65 22.21 0.56
CA TYR A 155 1.03 23.58 0.24
C TYR A 155 -0.21 24.46 0.35
N ASP A 156 -0.12 25.54 1.13
CA ASP A 156 -1.18 26.54 1.28
C ASP A 156 -2.58 25.94 1.58
N GLY A 157 -2.63 24.94 2.47
CA GLY A 157 -3.88 24.25 2.79
C GLY A 157 -4.27 23.10 1.85
N HIS A 158 -3.74 23.06 0.62
CA HIS A 158 -4.04 22.04 -0.39
C HIS A 158 -3.13 20.82 -0.33
N GLU A 159 -3.71 19.62 -0.46
CA GLU A 159 -3.00 18.34 -0.49
C GLU A 159 -2.68 17.91 -1.93
N MET A 160 -1.42 17.57 -2.18
CA MET A 160 -0.91 17.23 -3.50
C MET A 160 0.02 16.01 -3.48
N SER A 161 -0.10 15.20 -4.52
CA SER A 161 0.80 14.07 -4.83
C SER A 161 2.13 14.58 -5.43
N ILE A 162 3.24 13.85 -5.23
CA ILE A 162 4.54 14.14 -5.89
C ILE A 162 4.45 14.31 -7.42
N MET A 163 3.49 13.65 -8.08
CA MET A 163 3.30 13.78 -9.54
C MET A 163 2.86 15.19 -9.94
N ASN A 164 2.21 15.91 -9.03
CA ASN A 164 1.84 17.31 -9.22
C ASN A 164 2.83 18.26 -8.52
N LYS A 165 4.02 17.79 -8.11
CA LYS A 165 5.05 18.65 -7.51
C LYS A 165 5.44 19.79 -8.45
N SER A 166 5.42 19.58 -9.76
CA SER A 166 5.66 20.60 -10.78
C SER A 166 4.61 21.72 -10.79
N ARG A 167 3.42 21.48 -10.24
CA ARG A 167 2.35 22.48 -10.10
C ARG A 167 2.45 23.28 -8.80
N ILE A 168 3.38 22.92 -7.91
CA ILE A 168 3.65 23.69 -6.70
C ILE A 168 4.47 24.92 -7.12
N PRO A 169 4.02 26.16 -6.81
CA PRO A 169 4.78 27.37 -7.12
C PRO A 169 6.22 27.32 -6.57
N LYS A 170 7.21 27.76 -7.36
CA LYS A 170 8.60 27.83 -6.89
C LYS A 170 8.67 28.82 -5.71
N GLY A 171 9.22 28.39 -4.58
CA GLY A 171 9.30 29.18 -3.33
C GLY A 171 8.19 28.90 -2.31
N ALA A 172 7.20 28.06 -2.66
CA ALA A 172 6.18 27.55 -1.78
C ALA A 172 6.74 26.85 -0.52
N LYS A 173 6.23 27.19 0.67
CA LYS A 173 6.49 26.42 1.90
C LYS A 173 5.70 25.10 1.87
N VAL A 174 6.33 24.04 1.37
CA VAL A 174 5.72 22.71 1.31
C VAL A 174 5.95 21.96 2.62
N LYS A 175 4.89 21.44 3.23
CA LYS A 175 4.97 20.50 4.35
C LYS A 175 4.59 19.09 3.88
N LEU A 176 5.14 18.05 4.49
CA LEU A 176 4.68 16.68 4.23
C LEU A 176 3.36 16.47 4.99
N ALA A 177 2.25 16.30 4.28
CA ALA A 177 0.90 16.15 4.86
C ALA A 177 0.71 14.76 5.45
N GLU A 178 1.00 13.73 4.66
CA GLU A 178 0.92 12.34 5.10
C GLU A 178 2.08 11.53 4.53
N VAL A 179 2.60 10.61 5.33
CA VAL A 179 3.69 9.73 4.94
C VAL A 179 3.16 8.32 4.75
N ASN A 180 3.66 7.62 3.72
CA ASN A 180 3.33 6.22 3.51
C ASN A 180 3.62 5.39 4.77
N LEU A 181 3.06 4.18 4.81
CA LEU A 181 3.13 3.27 5.95
C LEU A 181 4.56 3.21 6.53
N CYS A 182 5.55 2.96 5.67
CA CYS A 182 6.94 2.73 6.05
C CYS A 182 7.68 3.95 6.52
N ASN A 183 7.57 5.07 5.81
CA ASN A 183 8.21 6.31 6.22
C ASN A 183 7.69 6.76 7.59
N ARG A 184 6.42 6.49 7.92
CA ARG A 184 5.88 6.78 9.26
C ARG A 184 6.52 5.91 10.35
N ARG A 185 6.76 4.62 10.07
CA ARG A 185 7.47 3.71 10.99
C ARG A 185 8.92 4.15 11.16
N ILE A 186 9.65 4.37 10.06
CA ILE A 186 11.05 4.81 10.06
C ILE A 186 11.19 6.12 10.82
N LYS A 187 10.32 7.11 10.58
CA LYS A 187 10.36 8.41 11.30
C LYS A 187 10.19 8.27 12.82
N SER A 188 9.54 7.21 13.28
CA SER A 188 9.40 6.92 14.72
C SER A 188 10.68 6.33 15.33
N LEU A 189 11.59 5.76 14.52
CA LEU A 189 12.90 5.27 14.93
C LEU A 189 13.97 6.34 14.63
N LYS A 190 14.31 7.18 15.60
CA LYS A 190 15.29 8.24 15.42
C LYS A 190 16.70 7.77 15.76
N VAL A 191 17.62 8.05 14.85
CA VAL A 191 19.06 7.85 15.02
C VAL A 191 19.74 9.18 14.64
N GLU A 192 20.59 9.68 15.53
CA GLU A 192 21.38 10.89 15.34
C GLU A 192 22.84 10.54 15.65
N ASN A 193 23.74 10.82 14.70
CA ASN A 193 25.17 10.82 15.01
C ASN A 193 25.45 12.13 15.74
N THR A 194 25.88 12.04 17.00
CA THR A 194 26.27 13.21 17.80
C THR A 194 27.74 13.56 17.53
N GLU A 195 28.43 14.21 18.47
CA GLU A 195 29.90 14.38 18.44
C GLU A 195 30.62 13.12 17.92
N THR A 196 31.81 13.31 17.34
CA THR A 196 32.64 12.24 16.75
C THR A 196 32.68 11.00 17.65
N GLY A 197 32.20 9.86 17.16
CA GLY A 197 32.27 8.57 17.87
C GLY A 197 31.06 8.16 18.72
N LYS A 198 29.91 8.86 18.65
CA LYS A 198 28.72 8.55 19.45
C LYS A 198 27.43 8.50 18.64
N ILE A 199 26.59 7.52 18.97
CA ILE A 199 25.25 7.32 18.39
C ILE A 199 24.20 7.65 19.45
N LYS A 200 23.26 8.52 19.09
CA LYS A 200 22.06 8.81 19.88
C LYS A 200 20.84 8.15 19.23
N VAL A 201 20.07 7.42 20.03
CA VAL A 201 18.86 6.71 19.61
C VAL A 201 17.64 7.16 20.42
N GLN A 202 16.48 7.22 19.76
CA GLN A 202 15.20 7.52 20.40
C GLN A 202 14.06 6.88 19.62
N VAL A 203 13.05 6.33 20.31
CA VAL A 203 11.82 5.85 19.69
C VAL A 203 10.64 6.74 20.09
N ASN A 204 9.91 7.25 19.10
CA ASN A 204 8.73 8.10 19.27
C ASN A 204 7.47 7.42 18.68
N ASN A 205 7.11 6.25 19.22
CA ASN A 205 6.00 5.44 18.71
C ASN A 205 4.70 5.57 19.51
N CYS A 206 4.67 6.25 20.66
CA CYS A 206 3.47 6.34 21.49
C CYS A 206 2.27 6.99 20.76
N HIS A 207 2.52 7.91 19.82
CA HIS A 207 1.46 8.49 18.98
C HIS A 207 1.20 7.70 17.68
N LEU A 208 1.97 6.64 17.42
CA LEU A 208 1.78 5.82 16.23
C LEU A 208 0.47 5.04 16.34
N ASN A 209 -0.25 4.96 15.22
CA ASN A 209 -1.56 4.29 15.09
C ASN A 209 -2.66 4.84 16.01
N ARG A 210 -2.48 6.07 16.54
CA ARG A 210 -3.50 6.80 17.29
C ARG A 210 -4.48 7.48 16.32
N LYS A 211 -5.79 7.32 16.54
CA LYS A 211 -6.85 8.11 15.92
C LYS A 211 -7.43 9.05 16.99
N VAL A 212 -7.32 10.35 16.78
CA VAL A 212 -7.95 11.37 17.62
C VAL A 212 -9.27 11.75 16.96
N THR A 213 -10.38 11.56 17.67
CA THR A 213 -11.69 12.04 17.22
C THR A 213 -12.17 13.07 18.23
N ALA A 214 -12.33 14.32 17.78
CA ALA A 214 -13.03 15.33 18.56
C ALA A 214 -14.53 15.03 18.49
N LYS A 215 -15.19 14.92 19.64
CA LYS A 215 -16.65 14.96 19.69
C LYS A 215 -17.06 16.42 19.53
N TYR A 216 -17.67 16.77 18.41
CA TYR A 216 -18.44 18.01 18.31
C TYR A 216 -19.87 17.69 18.74
N LEU A 217 -20.47 18.51 19.59
CA LEU A 217 -21.93 18.49 19.74
C LEU A 217 -22.56 19.09 18.49
N ASN A 218 -23.74 18.57 18.14
CA ASN A 218 -24.65 19.32 17.28
C ASN A 218 -25.21 20.49 18.11
N ASP A 219 -25.18 21.69 17.55
CA ASP A 219 -25.41 23.00 18.22
C ASP A 219 -26.77 23.21 18.93
N ASN A 220 -27.65 22.21 19.04
CA ASN A 220 -29.03 22.42 19.49
C ASN A 220 -29.45 21.67 20.76
N VAL A 221 -28.52 21.14 21.56
CA VAL A 221 -28.90 20.57 22.86
C VAL A 221 -27.84 20.90 23.90
N LEU A 222 -28.27 21.59 24.96
CA LEU A 222 -27.67 21.65 26.31
C LEU A 222 -26.98 22.96 26.74
N ASP A 223 -27.77 24.01 26.95
CA ASP A 223 -27.43 25.11 27.87
C ASP A 223 -27.69 24.78 29.37
N ASN A 224 -28.03 23.54 29.74
CA ASN A 224 -28.54 23.26 31.10
C ASN A 224 -27.98 22.03 31.84
N LEU A 225 -26.85 21.43 31.45
CA LEU A 225 -26.39 20.19 32.14
C LEU A 225 -24.96 20.16 32.71
N GLY A 226 -24.13 21.20 32.57
CA GLY A 226 -22.82 21.22 33.25
C GLY A 226 -21.94 19.99 32.98
N ILE A 227 -21.99 19.45 31.76
CA ILE A 227 -21.20 18.28 31.35
C ILE A 227 -19.88 18.77 30.74
N ASP A 228 -18.77 18.19 31.19
CA ASP A 228 -17.41 18.46 30.70
C ASP A 228 -17.32 18.18 29.18
N TYR A 229 -17.31 19.24 28.38
CA TYR A 229 -17.26 19.19 26.93
C TYR A 229 -15.81 19.33 26.45
N GLY A 230 -15.34 18.34 25.68
CA GLY A 230 -14.04 18.42 25.01
C GLY A 230 -13.14 17.18 25.10
N THR A 231 -13.58 16.08 25.73
CA THR A 231 -12.75 14.88 25.82
C THR A 231 -12.47 14.28 24.44
N GLU A 232 -11.21 14.40 23.99
CA GLU A 232 -10.69 13.68 22.82
C GLU A 232 -10.88 12.17 23.04
N VAL A 233 -11.63 11.51 22.15
CA VAL A 233 -11.67 10.04 22.17
C VAL A 233 -10.49 9.52 21.37
N ILE A 234 -9.56 8.88 22.06
CA ILE A 234 -8.43 8.21 21.46
C ILE A 234 -8.85 6.78 21.11
N GLN A 235 -8.80 6.44 19.82
CA GLN A 235 -9.06 5.08 19.33
C GLN A 235 -7.82 4.52 18.61
N GLY A 236 -7.65 3.21 18.67
CA GLY A 236 -6.68 2.51 17.82
C GLY A 236 -7.09 2.59 16.35
N LYS A 237 -6.12 2.87 15.46
CA LYS A 237 -6.33 2.78 14.01
C LYS A 237 -6.44 1.32 13.58
N THR A 238 -7.18 1.09 12.49
CA THR A 238 -7.12 -0.18 11.76
C THR A 238 -6.20 -0.05 10.55
N LEU A 239 -5.74 -1.18 10.03
CA LEU A 239 -4.88 -1.22 8.85
C LEU A 239 -5.56 -0.60 7.62
N GLY A 240 -6.89 -0.61 7.53
CA GLY A 240 -7.62 0.04 6.43
C GLY A 240 -7.53 1.57 6.44
N GLN A 241 -7.10 2.17 7.55
CA GLN A 241 -6.84 3.61 7.65
C GLN A 241 -5.39 3.96 7.27
N GLU A 242 -4.58 2.97 6.88
CA GLU A 242 -3.26 3.20 6.30
C GLU A 242 -3.37 3.54 4.82
N ILE A 243 -2.57 4.52 4.41
CA ILE A 243 -2.49 4.94 3.00
C ILE A 243 -1.97 3.77 2.16
N GLY A 244 -2.70 3.46 1.08
CA GLY A 244 -2.35 2.41 0.13
C GLY A 244 -2.94 1.04 0.44
N VAL A 245 -3.40 0.76 1.67
CA VAL A 245 -4.08 -0.51 1.99
C VAL A 245 -5.44 -0.64 1.28
N PRO A 246 -6.31 0.39 1.26
CA PRO A 246 -7.56 0.32 0.49
C PRO A 246 -7.33 0.06 -1.01
N GLU A 247 -6.29 0.64 -1.59
CA GLU A 247 -5.93 0.46 -2.99
C GLU A 247 -5.32 -0.92 -3.26
N LEU A 248 -4.54 -1.46 -2.32
CA LEU A 248 -4.06 -2.85 -2.37
C LEU A 248 -5.23 -3.84 -2.38
N GLU A 249 -6.24 -3.65 -1.53
CA GLU A 249 -7.43 -4.52 -1.48
C GLU A 249 -8.12 -4.59 -2.85
N LYS A 250 -8.14 -3.48 -3.59
CA LYS A 250 -8.76 -3.42 -4.93
C LYS A 250 -8.06 -4.23 -5.99
N LEU A 251 -6.76 -4.48 -5.85
CA LEU A 251 -6.02 -5.31 -6.80
C LEU A 251 -6.45 -6.78 -6.78
N TYR A 252 -7.23 -7.19 -5.77
CA TYR A 252 -7.83 -8.52 -5.73
C TYR A 252 -9.22 -8.58 -6.38
N TYR A 253 -9.89 -7.46 -6.65
CA TYR A 253 -11.18 -7.48 -7.34
C TYR A 253 -10.95 -7.71 -8.84
N ASP A 254 -11.12 -8.95 -9.28
CA ASP A 254 -10.83 -9.42 -10.65
C ASP A 254 -12.08 -9.76 -11.46
N ILE A 255 -13.24 -9.90 -10.81
CA ILE A 255 -14.53 -10.06 -11.50
C ILE A 255 -15.09 -8.68 -11.83
N TYR A 256 -15.40 -8.48 -13.11
CA TYR A 256 -16.03 -7.27 -13.61
C TYR A 256 -17.53 -7.50 -13.82
N ASP A 257 -18.34 -6.70 -13.16
CA ASP A 257 -19.79 -6.68 -13.31
C ASP A 257 -20.17 -5.77 -14.48
N TYR A 258 -20.66 -6.34 -15.58
CA TYR A 258 -21.05 -5.62 -16.79
C TYR A 258 -22.37 -4.85 -16.67
N LYS A 259 -23.18 -5.11 -15.64
CA LYS A 259 -24.39 -4.33 -15.36
C LYS A 259 -24.02 -3.05 -14.63
N THR A 260 -23.13 -3.17 -13.66
CA THR A 260 -22.79 -2.05 -12.77
C THR A 260 -21.49 -1.33 -13.15
N GLY A 261 -20.68 -1.95 -14.02
CA GLY A 261 -19.39 -1.43 -14.49
C GLY A 261 -18.24 -1.59 -13.48
N LYS A 262 -18.30 -2.56 -12.57
CA LYS A 262 -17.45 -2.55 -11.35
C LYS A 262 -16.57 -3.77 -11.20
N PHE A 263 -15.38 -3.55 -10.63
CA PHE A 263 -14.62 -4.56 -9.93
C PHE A 263 -14.99 -4.53 -8.44
N ASN A 264 -16.01 -5.30 -8.06
CA ASN A 264 -16.54 -5.35 -6.69
C ASN A 264 -16.45 -6.72 -6.05
N THR A 265 -16.04 -7.72 -6.82
CA THR A 265 -16.07 -9.13 -6.45
C THR A 265 -14.76 -9.79 -6.82
N MET A 266 -14.39 -10.78 -6.00
CA MET A 266 -13.21 -11.59 -6.23
C MET A 266 -13.64 -12.94 -6.76
N SER A 267 -12.90 -13.44 -7.75
CA SER A 267 -12.96 -14.82 -8.17
C SER A 267 -12.54 -15.74 -7.04
N LYS A 268 -12.91 -17.02 -7.15
CA LYS A 268 -12.47 -18.04 -6.19
C LYS A 268 -10.95 -18.06 -6.03
N LYS A 269 -10.21 -17.91 -7.14
CA LYS A 269 -8.74 -17.83 -7.13
C LYS A 269 -8.26 -16.62 -6.33
N SER A 270 -8.74 -15.42 -6.68
CA SER A 270 -8.31 -14.19 -6.02
C SER A 270 -8.74 -14.14 -4.54
N ARG A 271 -9.90 -14.70 -4.20
CA ARG A 271 -10.36 -14.85 -2.81
C ARG A 271 -9.44 -15.72 -1.98
N ASN A 272 -8.94 -16.83 -2.53
CA ASN A 272 -8.01 -17.71 -1.84
C ASN A 272 -6.68 -17.00 -1.57
N GLU A 273 -6.14 -16.28 -2.57
CA GLU A 273 -4.95 -15.45 -2.41
C GLU A 273 -5.17 -14.37 -1.34
N TYR A 274 -6.30 -13.64 -1.42
CA TYR A 274 -6.67 -12.63 -0.45
C TYR A 274 -6.71 -13.17 0.98
N ASN A 275 -7.35 -14.33 1.20
CA ASN A 275 -7.48 -14.90 2.53
C ASN A 275 -6.13 -15.39 3.09
N LYS A 276 -5.22 -15.85 2.22
CA LYS A 276 -3.85 -16.21 2.60
C LYS A 276 -3.10 -14.96 3.05
N ASP A 277 -3.12 -13.92 2.25
CA ASP A 277 -2.41 -12.67 2.52
C ASP A 277 -2.99 -11.96 3.75
N LEU A 278 -4.32 -11.94 3.89
CA LEU A 278 -5.02 -11.43 5.08
C LEU A 278 -4.52 -12.10 6.37
N GLY A 279 -4.30 -13.42 6.33
CA GLY A 279 -3.75 -14.15 7.46
C GLY A 279 -2.32 -13.78 7.81
N VAL A 280 -1.47 -13.51 6.80
CA VAL A 280 -0.10 -13.05 7.01
C VAL A 280 -0.08 -11.63 7.57
N PHE A 281 -0.83 -10.71 6.96
CA PHE A 281 -0.99 -9.34 7.44
C PHE A 281 -1.50 -9.30 8.88
N TYR A 282 -2.53 -10.08 9.22
CA TYR A 282 -3.05 -10.13 10.58
C TYR A 282 -1.94 -10.48 11.57
N LYS A 283 -1.17 -11.54 11.29
CA LYS A 283 -0.09 -11.99 12.19
C LYS A 283 1.01 -10.94 12.32
N THR A 284 1.42 -10.32 11.22
CA THR A 284 2.49 -9.31 11.19
C THR A 284 2.08 -8.02 11.90
N PHE A 285 0.90 -7.47 11.60
CA PHE A 285 0.47 -6.16 12.12
C PHE A 285 -0.13 -6.21 13.52
N THR A 286 -0.59 -7.37 13.99
CA THR A 286 -1.13 -7.52 15.37
C THR A 286 -0.15 -8.21 16.32
N GLY A 287 0.82 -8.96 15.81
CA GLY A 287 1.64 -9.89 16.59
C GLY A 287 0.90 -11.13 17.10
N LYS A 288 -0.40 -11.28 16.82
CA LYS A 288 -1.25 -12.36 17.34
C LYS A 288 -1.31 -13.55 16.40
N LYS A 289 -1.37 -14.77 16.96
CA LYS A 289 -1.43 -16.03 16.20
C LYS A 289 -2.86 -16.53 15.93
N ASN A 290 -3.87 -15.96 16.59
CA ASN A 290 -5.26 -16.43 16.61
C ASN A 290 -6.10 -16.02 15.38
N TYR A 291 -5.51 -16.01 14.18
CA TYR A 291 -6.19 -15.58 12.94
C TYR A 291 -7.52 -16.30 12.70
N THR A 292 -7.57 -17.63 12.90
CA THR A 292 -8.78 -18.44 12.69
C THR A 292 -9.94 -18.02 13.59
N SER A 293 -9.65 -17.64 14.84
CA SER A 293 -10.65 -17.12 15.77
C SER A 293 -11.07 -15.70 15.41
N TRP A 294 -10.14 -14.86 14.95
CA TRP A 294 -10.44 -13.50 14.54
C TRP A 294 -11.28 -13.43 13.24
N ASN A 295 -11.05 -14.36 12.31
CA ASN A 295 -11.77 -14.47 11.04
C ASN A 295 -12.70 -15.69 10.97
N THR A 296 -13.36 -16.04 12.07
CA THR A 296 -14.28 -17.21 12.11
C THR A 296 -15.43 -17.09 11.11
N SER A 297 -15.91 -15.88 10.82
CA SER A 297 -16.95 -15.65 9.82
C SER A 297 -16.48 -15.80 8.37
N GLY A 298 -15.17 -15.79 8.12
CA GLY A 298 -14.58 -15.73 6.78
C GLY A 298 -14.84 -14.42 6.02
N LYS A 299 -15.43 -13.41 6.68
CA LYS A 299 -15.84 -12.14 6.08
C LYS A 299 -14.92 -10.96 6.41
N LYS A 300 -13.87 -11.17 7.21
CA LYS A 300 -12.93 -10.11 7.59
C LYS A 300 -12.12 -9.61 6.38
N LYS A 301 -11.65 -8.38 6.50
CA LYS A 301 -10.88 -7.67 5.47
C LYS A 301 -9.62 -7.04 6.05
N PHE A 302 -8.73 -6.55 5.18
CA PHE A 302 -7.55 -5.78 5.62
C PHE A 302 -7.97 -4.60 6.49
N SER A 303 -9.09 -3.95 6.15
CA SER A 303 -9.65 -2.83 6.91
C SER A 303 -10.08 -3.16 8.34
N ASP A 304 -10.32 -4.43 8.65
CA ASP A 304 -10.71 -4.88 9.99
C ASP A 304 -9.50 -5.17 10.89
N ILE A 305 -8.29 -5.29 10.33
CA ILE A 305 -7.09 -5.65 11.09
C ILE A 305 -6.77 -4.51 12.07
N PRO A 306 -6.80 -4.74 13.39
CA PRO A 306 -6.43 -3.71 14.35
C PRO A 306 -4.92 -3.50 14.32
N LEU A 307 -4.46 -2.26 14.36
CA LEU A 307 -3.04 -1.97 14.54
C LEU A 307 -2.68 -1.97 16.04
N ILE A 308 -1.41 -2.20 16.35
CA ILE A 308 -0.92 -2.12 17.74
C ILE A 308 -1.14 -0.69 18.28
N ALA A 309 -1.89 -0.60 19.38
CA ALA A 309 -2.20 0.63 20.09
C ALA A 309 -1.07 0.98 21.07
N TYR A 310 0.05 1.51 20.55
CA TYR A 310 1.22 1.83 21.38
C TYR A 310 0.92 2.80 22.52
N HIS A 311 -0.01 3.74 22.35
CA HIS A 311 -0.46 4.66 23.41
C HIS A 311 -1.08 3.95 24.63
N GLU A 312 -1.61 2.74 24.46
CA GLU A 312 -2.20 1.95 25.54
C GLU A 312 -1.17 1.05 26.24
N SER A 313 0.08 1.00 25.74
CA SER A 313 1.12 0.18 26.33
C SER A 313 1.71 0.85 27.58
N GLU A 314 2.13 0.05 28.56
CA GLU A 314 2.72 0.55 29.81
C GLU A 314 3.93 1.46 29.55
N GLN A 315 4.70 1.16 28.50
CA GLN A 315 5.85 1.98 28.07
C GLN A 315 5.47 3.42 27.67
N CYS A 316 4.22 3.66 27.26
CA CYS A 316 3.74 4.95 26.76
C CYS A 316 2.75 5.65 27.70
N LYS A 317 2.15 4.93 28.67
CA LYS A 317 1.27 5.53 29.69
C LYS A 317 2.04 6.36 30.71
N ASP A 318 3.23 5.92 31.11
CA ASP A 318 4.08 6.65 32.05
C ASP A 318 4.94 7.69 31.32
N PRO A 319 4.76 9.01 31.56
CA PRO A 319 5.59 10.07 30.98
C PRO A 319 7.08 9.94 31.35
N ASN A 320 7.40 9.31 32.48
CA ASN A 320 8.77 9.10 32.96
C ASN A 320 9.39 7.78 32.51
N SER A 321 8.63 6.99 31.73
CA SER A 321 9.05 5.70 31.20
C SER A 321 10.43 5.80 30.54
N PRO A 322 11.36 4.86 30.82
CA PRO A 322 12.64 4.76 30.11
C PRO A 322 12.46 4.74 28.58
N TRP A 323 11.35 4.18 28.11
CA TRP A 323 11.03 4.10 26.69
C TRP A 323 10.91 5.46 25.98
N GLN A 324 10.49 6.51 26.69
CA GLN A 324 10.31 7.83 26.11
C GLN A 324 11.61 8.67 26.07
N LYS A 325 12.69 8.14 26.66
CA LYS A 325 13.99 8.83 26.75
C LYS A 325 14.84 8.56 25.51
N SER A 326 15.79 9.46 25.26
CA SER A 326 16.88 9.22 24.31
C SER A 326 18.10 8.65 25.03
N TYR A 327 18.83 7.79 24.34
CA TYR A 327 20.06 7.19 24.85
C TYR A 327 21.21 7.50 23.91
N THR A 328 22.38 7.77 24.46
CA THR A 328 23.61 8.03 23.71
C THR A 328 24.70 7.12 24.24
N ASP A 329 25.42 6.47 23.33
CA ASP A 329 26.57 5.62 23.65
C ASP A 329 27.59 5.67 22.50
N SER A 330 28.74 5.04 22.69
CA SER A 330 29.77 4.91 21.67
C SER A 330 29.24 4.22 20.41
N ASP A 331 29.75 4.64 19.26
CA ASP A 331 29.54 3.99 17.96
C ASP A 331 30.23 2.62 17.84
N GLU A 332 30.94 2.16 18.87
CA GLU A 332 31.45 0.80 19.01
C GLU A 332 30.45 -0.13 19.74
N ASN A 333 29.40 0.41 20.38
CA ASN A 333 28.43 -0.41 21.11
C ASN A 333 27.57 -1.24 20.13
N PRO A 334 27.60 -2.60 20.20
CA PRO A 334 26.91 -3.45 19.24
C PRO A 334 25.39 -3.26 19.16
N LEU A 335 24.73 -2.86 20.25
CA LEU A 335 23.28 -2.62 20.23
C LEU A 335 22.93 -1.33 19.47
N PHE A 336 23.74 -0.28 19.64
CA PHE A 336 23.55 1.00 18.96
C PHE A 336 23.87 0.88 17.47
N ILE A 337 24.97 0.19 17.11
CA ILE A 337 25.30 -0.14 15.71
C ILE A 337 24.16 -0.92 15.07
N LYS A 338 23.70 -2.02 15.68
CA LYS A 338 22.60 -2.83 15.13
C LYS A 338 21.30 -2.05 14.96
N PHE A 339 20.97 -1.15 15.89
CA PHE A 339 19.81 -0.28 15.76
C PHE A 339 19.96 0.72 14.61
N ALA A 340 21.13 1.37 14.50
CA ALA A 340 21.44 2.29 13.41
C ALA A 340 21.43 1.60 12.04
N ASP A 341 22.04 0.42 11.95
CA ASP A 341 22.06 -0.42 10.74
C ASP A 341 20.65 -0.87 10.35
N ASN A 342 19.82 -1.27 11.31
CA ASN A 342 18.43 -1.60 11.03
C ASN A 342 17.68 -0.41 10.40
N VAL A 343 17.80 0.80 10.96
CA VAL A 343 17.17 2.01 10.41
C VAL A 343 17.75 2.35 9.03
N LYS A 344 19.06 2.20 8.84
CA LYS A 344 19.72 2.39 7.55
C LYS A 344 19.21 1.40 6.49
N SER A 345 19.11 0.12 6.82
CA SER A 345 18.55 -0.90 5.94
C SER A 345 17.09 -0.62 5.61
N MET A 346 16.26 -0.19 6.57
CA MET A 346 14.87 0.22 6.30
C MET A 346 14.80 1.37 5.28
N LEU A 347 15.70 2.36 5.37
CA LEU A 347 15.79 3.47 4.42
C LEU A 347 16.24 3.01 3.02
N GLU A 348 17.26 2.15 2.95
CA GLU A 348 17.76 1.58 1.70
C GLU A 348 16.72 0.70 1.01
N ASN A 349 16.06 -0.18 1.78
CA ASN A 349 14.98 -1.04 1.31
C ASN A 349 13.79 -0.21 0.83
N THR A 350 13.42 0.86 1.55
CA THR A 350 12.38 1.78 1.09
C THR A 350 12.73 2.40 -0.27
N LYS A 351 13.96 2.90 -0.45
CA LYS A 351 14.41 3.45 -1.75
C LYS A 351 14.41 2.40 -2.85
N ALA A 352 14.88 1.18 -2.57
CA ALA A 352 14.90 0.08 -3.53
C ALA A 352 13.47 -0.32 -3.94
N ASN A 353 12.57 -0.40 -2.98
CA ASN A 353 11.16 -0.75 -3.19
C ASN A 353 10.41 0.32 -3.98
N GLN A 354 10.71 1.60 -3.76
CA GLN A 354 10.22 2.68 -4.61
C GLN A 354 10.66 2.50 -6.06
N LYS A 355 11.94 2.21 -6.33
CA LYS A 355 12.44 1.94 -7.69
C LYS A 355 11.73 0.75 -8.34
N LYS A 356 11.49 -0.34 -7.58
CA LYS A 356 10.75 -1.51 -8.08
C LYS A 356 9.33 -1.15 -8.51
N LEU A 357 8.61 -0.36 -7.70
CA LEU A 357 7.26 0.08 -8.02
C LEU A 357 7.22 1.05 -9.22
N LEU A 358 8.21 1.95 -9.32
CA LEU A 358 8.36 2.84 -10.49
C LEU A 358 8.62 2.06 -11.79
N SER A 359 9.39 0.95 -11.72
CA SER A 359 9.63 0.09 -12.90
C SER A 359 8.36 -0.55 -13.47
N VAL A 360 7.28 -0.63 -12.68
CA VAL A 360 5.97 -1.05 -13.18
C VAL A 360 5.33 0.07 -13.99
N LEU A 361 5.52 1.33 -13.58
CA LEU A 361 5.01 2.49 -14.33
C LEU A 361 5.66 2.58 -15.72
N ASP A 362 6.96 2.27 -15.83
CA ASP A 362 7.67 2.21 -17.11
C ASP A 362 7.10 1.15 -18.08
N LYS A 363 6.40 0.13 -17.55
CA LYS A 363 5.69 -0.86 -18.36
C LYS A 363 4.28 -0.42 -18.72
N LEU A 364 3.67 0.40 -17.86
CA LEU A 364 2.32 0.92 -18.05
C LEU A 364 2.27 2.08 -19.05
N PHE A 365 3.31 2.91 -19.04
CA PHE A 365 3.36 4.14 -19.81
C PHE A 365 4.63 4.22 -20.65
N VAL A 366 4.51 4.82 -21.82
CA VAL A 366 5.61 5.07 -22.75
C VAL A 366 5.59 6.52 -23.21
N TRP A 367 6.75 7.04 -23.60
CA TRP A 367 6.87 8.34 -24.24
C TRP A 367 6.59 8.21 -25.74
N VAL A 368 5.74 9.08 -26.28
CA VAL A 368 5.48 9.19 -27.72
C VAL A 368 5.67 10.63 -28.16
N ASP A 369 6.18 10.82 -29.36
CA ASP A 369 6.38 12.15 -29.94
C ASP A 369 5.01 12.77 -30.30
N THR A 370 4.81 14.03 -29.95
CA THR A 370 3.65 14.82 -30.39
C THR A 370 3.87 15.28 -31.83
N PRO A 371 2.85 15.24 -32.70
CA PRO A 371 2.95 15.85 -34.02
C PRO A 371 3.24 17.35 -33.86
N ALA A 372 4.45 17.76 -34.27
CA ALA A 372 5.02 19.07 -34.01
C ALA A 372 4.11 20.21 -34.49
N GLN A 373 3.88 21.20 -33.61
CA GLN A 373 3.39 22.53 -34.02
C GLN A 373 4.41 23.65 -33.79
N SER A 374 5.60 23.38 -33.23
CA SER A 374 6.70 24.34 -33.27
C SER A 374 8.07 23.72 -32.96
N PRO A 375 9.15 24.28 -33.54
CA PRO A 375 10.51 23.86 -33.27
C PRO A 375 11.03 24.59 -32.02
N SER A 376 10.71 24.09 -30.84
CA SER A 376 11.42 24.45 -29.62
C SER A 376 11.42 23.29 -28.63
N ASN A 377 12.63 22.96 -28.16
CA ASN A 377 13.00 22.04 -27.07
C ASN A 377 12.41 20.60 -27.09
N ASP A 378 13.30 19.61 -27.09
CA ASP A 378 13.03 18.16 -27.16
C ASP A 378 12.08 17.58 -26.08
N LEU A 379 11.77 18.35 -25.02
CA LEU A 379 10.85 17.96 -23.95
C LEU A 379 9.40 18.44 -24.17
N GLU A 380 9.17 19.46 -25.00
CA GLU A 380 7.82 19.95 -25.34
C GLU A 380 7.13 19.07 -26.39
N ASN A 381 7.91 18.30 -27.14
CA ASN A 381 7.43 17.45 -28.23
C ASN A 381 7.17 15.99 -27.82
N LYS A 382 7.12 15.65 -26.53
CA LYS A 382 6.89 14.28 -26.05
C LYS A 382 5.75 14.23 -25.05
N MET A 383 4.77 13.36 -25.29
CA MET A 383 3.69 13.07 -24.37
C MET A 383 3.78 11.64 -23.83
N VAL A 384 3.39 11.46 -22.57
CA VAL A 384 3.25 10.13 -21.97
C VAL A 384 1.91 9.54 -22.39
N THR A 385 1.91 8.29 -22.84
CA THR A 385 0.70 7.52 -23.17
C THR A 385 0.75 6.10 -22.59
N ILE A 386 -0.39 5.43 -22.49
CA ILE A 386 -0.45 4.02 -22.09
C ILE A 386 0.31 3.20 -23.12
N ASN A 387 1.12 2.25 -22.66
CA ASN A 387 1.90 1.40 -23.54
C ASN A 387 0.96 0.63 -24.49
N PRO A 388 1.04 0.86 -25.82
CA PRO A 388 0.08 0.31 -26.76
C PRO A 388 0.19 -1.21 -26.93
N THR A 389 1.27 -1.82 -26.43
CA THR A 389 1.49 -3.27 -26.40
C THR A 389 0.79 -3.94 -25.21
N LEU A 390 0.18 -3.18 -24.30
CA LEU A 390 -0.57 -3.74 -23.18
C LEU A 390 -1.85 -4.42 -23.66
N THR A 391 -2.03 -5.65 -23.19
CA THR A 391 -3.24 -6.45 -23.37
C THR A 391 -3.88 -6.71 -22.01
N SER A 392 -5.13 -7.15 -21.98
CA SER A 392 -5.82 -7.53 -20.76
C SER A 392 -5.08 -8.62 -19.98
N LYS A 393 -4.41 -9.53 -20.70
CA LYS A 393 -3.59 -10.60 -20.10
C LYS A 393 -2.29 -10.06 -19.51
N SER A 394 -1.55 -9.21 -20.24
CA SER A 394 -0.31 -8.63 -19.72
C SER A 394 -0.59 -7.66 -18.58
N LEU A 395 -1.66 -6.87 -18.65
CA LEU A 395 -2.14 -6.00 -17.58
C LEU A 395 -2.54 -6.81 -16.33
N GLN A 396 -3.25 -7.92 -16.48
CA GLN A 396 -3.56 -8.80 -15.34
C GLN A 396 -2.28 -9.33 -14.68
N SER A 397 -1.29 -9.75 -15.47
CA SER A 397 0.00 -10.20 -14.92
C SER A 397 0.74 -9.06 -14.19
N LEU A 398 0.68 -7.82 -14.70
CA LEU A 398 1.23 -6.66 -14.00
C LEU A 398 0.50 -6.39 -12.69
N VAL A 399 -0.83 -6.51 -12.65
CA VAL A 399 -1.62 -6.36 -11.41
C VAL A 399 -1.20 -7.40 -10.37
N GLU A 400 -1.11 -8.68 -10.74
CA GLU A 400 -0.74 -9.75 -9.82
C GLU A 400 0.69 -9.56 -9.26
N LYS A 401 1.65 -9.22 -10.13
CA LYS A 401 3.05 -8.94 -9.74
C LYS A 401 3.15 -7.72 -8.82
N THR A 402 2.43 -6.65 -9.15
CA THR A 402 2.46 -5.41 -8.37
C THR A 402 1.81 -5.59 -7.01
N ARG A 403 0.69 -6.31 -6.96
CA ARG A 403 0.04 -6.68 -5.70
C ARG A 403 1.00 -7.43 -4.77
N GLN A 404 1.71 -8.44 -5.29
CA GLN A 404 2.72 -9.16 -4.49
C GLN A 404 3.84 -8.22 -4.01
N MET A 405 4.32 -7.34 -4.90
CA MET A 405 5.35 -6.37 -4.55
C MET A 405 4.89 -5.43 -3.41
N ILE A 406 3.67 -4.90 -3.46
CA ILE A 406 3.14 -4.02 -2.40
C ILE A 406 2.99 -4.79 -1.08
N ILE A 407 2.52 -6.04 -1.13
CA ILE A 407 2.43 -6.93 0.04
C ILE A 407 3.80 -7.10 0.69
N ASP A 408 4.80 -7.49 -0.10
CA ASP A 408 6.15 -7.74 0.39
C ASP A 408 6.73 -6.46 1.02
N ILE A 409 6.50 -5.31 0.39
CA ILE A 409 6.93 -4.00 0.91
C ILE A 409 6.31 -3.74 2.28
N TYR A 410 5.00 -3.89 2.44
CA TYR A 410 4.31 -3.62 3.70
C TYR A 410 4.73 -4.60 4.80
N LEU A 411 4.86 -5.89 4.47
CA LEU A 411 5.29 -6.92 5.43
C LEU A 411 6.74 -6.75 5.85
N GLN A 412 7.66 -6.54 4.90
CA GLN A 412 9.08 -6.31 5.17
C GLN A 412 9.25 -5.13 6.12
N CYS A 413 8.62 -4.02 5.78
CA CYS A 413 8.66 -2.78 6.50
C CYS A 413 8.13 -2.88 7.94
N GLU A 414 6.99 -3.55 8.15
CA GLU A 414 6.48 -3.77 9.51
C GLU A 414 7.39 -4.73 10.29
N ASN A 415 7.94 -5.77 9.67
CA ASN A 415 8.89 -6.68 10.33
C ASN A 415 10.18 -5.96 10.76
N GLU A 416 10.79 -5.17 9.88
CA GLU A 416 11.99 -4.37 10.19
C GLU A 416 11.70 -3.31 11.26
N TYR A 417 10.49 -2.74 11.27
CA TYR A 417 10.05 -1.84 12.31
C TYR A 417 9.97 -2.55 13.68
N GLN A 418 9.34 -3.72 13.73
CA GLN A 418 9.28 -4.54 14.95
C GLN A 418 10.67 -4.98 15.42
N GLN A 419 11.61 -5.26 14.51
CA GLN A 419 13.01 -5.53 14.85
C GLN A 419 13.68 -4.30 15.48
N GLY A 420 13.47 -3.11 14.91
CA GLY A 420 13.94 -1.85 15.48
C GLY A 420 13.41 -1.63 16.91
N LEU A 421 12.13 -1.87 17.16
CA LEU A 421 11.55 -1.76 18.51
C LEU A 421 12.20 -2.74 19.50
N LYS A 422 12.47 -3.98 19.10
CA LYS A 422 13.16 -4.96 19.95
C LYS A 422 14.60 -4.58 20.26
N LEU A 423 15.31 -4.02 19.28
CA LEU A 423 16.67 -3.51 19.48
C LEU A 423 16.67 -2.34 20.47
N PHE A 424 15.69 -1.43 20.35
CA PHE A 424 15.53 -0.34 21.31
C PHE A 424 15.17 -0.84 22.72
N GLU A 425 14.29 -1.84 22.82
CA GLU A 425 13.98 -2.50 24.09
C GLU A 425 15.23 -3.08 24.75
N ALA A 426 16.12 -3.70 23.97
CA ALA A 426 17.40 -4.20 24.46
C ALA A 426 18.33 -3.07 24.93
N ILE A 427 18.38 -1.93 24.23
CA ILE A 427 19.16 -0.74 24.65
C ILE A 427 18.64 -0.17 25.98
N VAL A 428 17.32 -0.04 26.11
CA VAL A 428 16.67 0.40 27.36
C VAL A 428 17.03 -0.55 28.50
N GLY A 429 16.90 -1.86 28.27
CA GLY A 429 17.23 -2.90 29.24
C GLY A 429 18.70 -2.87 29.67
N ASP A 430 19.64 -2.77 28.72
CA ASP A 430 21.08 -2.64 29.00
C ASP A 430 21.38 -1.41 29.88
N ARG A 431 20.74 -0.27 29.57
CA ARG A 431 20.95 0.95 30.37
C ARG A 431 20.39 0.82 31.79
N MET A 432 19.22 0.22 31.94
CA MET A 432 18.63 -0.03 33.26
C MET A 432 19.49 -0.99 34.09
N LEU A 433 20.08 -2.01 33.46
CA LEU A 433 20.99 -2.94 34.11
C LEU A 433 22.28 -2.24 34.57
N LYS A 434 22.94 -1.47 33.68
CA LYS A 434 24.14 -0.69 34.01
C LYS A 434 23.89 0.27 35.19
N ASN A 435 22.79 1.02 35.15
CA ASN A 435 22.42 1.92 36.24
C ASN A 435 22.20 1.18 37.57
N SER A 436 21.61 -0.01 37.53
CA SER A 436 21.37 -0.84 38.72
C SER A 436 22.67 -1.37 39.31
N ILE A 437 23.61 -1.78 38.47
CA ILE A 437 24.96 -2.22 38.88
C ILE A 437 25.71 -1.05 39.54
N THR A 438 25.75 0.13 38.92
CA THR A 438 26.41 1.30 39.51
C THR A 438 25.79 1.71 40.84
N LYS A 439 24.45 1.65 40.98
CA LYS A 439 23.79 1.93 42.25
C LYS A 439 24.18 0.91 43.33
N LYS A 440 24.27 -0.37 42.97
CA LYS A 440 24.73 -1.43 43.87
C LYS A 440 26.17 -1.16 44.33
N GLU A 441 27.09 -0.86 43.41
CA GLU A 441 28.49 -0.58 43.73
C GLU A 441 28.64 0.65 44.64
N ASN A 442 27.89 1.72 44.39
CA ASN A 442 27.87 2.90 45.25
C ASN A 442 27.38 2.58 46.68
N LEU A 443 26.33 1.75 46.82
CA LEU A 443 25.84 1.29 48.12
C LEU A 443 26.87 0.43 48.84
N GLU A 444 27.56 -0.47 48.13
CA GLU A 444 28.65 -1.28 48.70
C GLU A 444 29.83 -0.41 49.17
N GLN A 445 30.15 0.67 48.45
CA GLN A 445 31.17 1.63 48.89
C GLN A 445 30.73 2.43 50.12
N GLN A 446 29.47 2.86 50.20
CA GLN A 446 28.93 3.51 51.39
C GLN A 446 28.95 2.58 52.60
N LEU A 447 28.58 1.31 52.42
CA LEU A 447 28.64 0.30 53.47
C LEU A 447 30.07 0.13 54.01
N LYS A 448 31.07 0.07 53.12
CA LYS A 448 32.49 0.01 53.54
C LYS A 448 32.91 1.22 54.37
N LYS A 449 32.44 2.43 54.03
CA LYS A 449 32.75 3.66 54.81
C LYS A 449 32.12 3.64 56.19
N VAL A 450 30.90 3.10 56.32
CA VAL A 450 30.22 2.94 57.61
C VAL A 450 30.94 1.89 58.48
N ILE A 451 31.35 0.76 57.90
CA ILE A 451 32.06 -0.31 58.63
C ILE A 451 33.46 0.14 59.10
N VAL A 452 34.14 1.02 58.35
CA VAL A 452 35.47 1.53 58.70
C VAL A 452 35.40 2.77 59.62
N GLY A 453 34.21 3.36 59.78
CA GLY A 453 34.02 4.68 60.40
C GLY A 453 33.66 4.71 61.89
N ASP A 454 33.25 3.60 62.51
CA ASP A 454 32.90 3.60 63.94
C ASP A 454 33.64 2.50 64.70
N LYS A 455 34.16 2.87 65.88
CA LYS A 455 34.90 2.02 66.82
C LYS A 455 34.03 0.95 67.50
N ASP A 456 33.04 0.39 66.80
CA ASP A 456 32.21 -0.71 67.29
C ASP A 456 32.32 -1.92 66.37
N GLN A 457 33.31 -2.75 66.69
CA GLN A 457 33.62 -4.02 66.03
C GLN A 457 32.43 -5.00 66.06
N GLU A 458 31.48 -4.80 66.98
CA GLU A 458 30.26 -5.58 67.15
C GLU A 458 29.16 -5.18 66.16
N LEU A 459 29.00 -3.87 65.89
CA LEU A 459 28.06 -3.36 64.89
C LEU A 459 28.47 -3.76 63.46
N GLY A 460 29.79 -3.73 63.19
CA GLY A 460 30.34 -4.22 61.92
C GLY A 460 30.04 -5.70 61.65
N LYS A 461 30.09 -6.55 62.71
CA LYS A 461 29.73 -7.98 62.62
C LYS A 461 28.23 -8.18 62.40
N LEU A 462 27.38 -7.43 63.12
CA LEU A 462 25.92 -7.52 62.99
C LEU A 462 25.43 -7.11 61.60
N VAL A 463 26.02 -6.05 61.03
CA VAL A 463 25.71 -5.57 59.67
C VAL A 463 26.20 -6.58 58.62
N GLN A 464 27.41 -7.14 58.76
CA GLN A 464 27.89 -8.18 57.84
C GLN A 464 27.03 -9.44 57.89
N GLN A 465 26.62 -9.89 59.08
CA GLN A 465 25.75 -11.06 59.24
C GLN A 465 24.39 -10.86 58.55
N ASN A 466 23.73 -9.72 58.79
CA ASN A 466 22.43 -9.41 58.17
C ASN A 466 22.53 -9.25 56.63
N VAL A 467 23.63 -8.70 56.13
CA VAL A 467 23.89 -8.60 54.68
C VAL A 467 24.13 -9.99 54.08
N SER A 468 24.89 -10.86 54.74
CA SER A 468 25.13 -12.24 54.31
C SER A 468 23.85 -13.08 54.30
N GLU A 469 22.99 -12.96 55.32
CA GLU A 469 21.68 -13.62 55.37
C GLU A 469 20.74 -13.13 54.25
N ALA A 470 20.68 -11.81 54.02
CA ALA A 470 19.87 -11.23 52.92
C ALA A 470 20.37 -11.64 51.52
N LEU A 471 21.67 -11.89 51.35
CA LEU A 471 22.26 -12.39 50.10
C LEU A 471 22.04 -13.90 49.92
N GLN A 472 22.03 -14.68 51.01
CA GLN A 472 21.71 -16.11 50.97
C GLN A 472 20.23 -16.38 50.67
N ASP A 473 19.31 -15.55 51.14
CA ASP A 473 17.88 -15.73 50.86
C ASP A 473 17.53 -15.47 49.37
N LYS A 474 18.37 -14.71 48.65
CA LYS A 474 18.29 -14.58 47.18
C LYS A 474 18.73 -15.83 46.41
N SER A 475 19.49 -16.74 47.02
CA SER A 475 19.83 -18.03 46.38
C SER A 475 18.62 -18.97 46.28
N LYS A 476 17.58 -18.77 47.10
CA LYS A 476 16.32 -19.52 47.04
C LYS A 476 15.38 -19.09 45.90
N PHE A 477 15.63 -17.94 45.25
CA PHE A 477 14.83 -17.46 44.11
C PHE A 477 15.39 -17.83 42.72
N LYS A 478 16.53 -18.54 42.65
CA LYS A 478 17.00 -19.16 41.40
C LYS A 478 16.70 -20.64 41.40
N TYR A 479 15.47 -21.01 41.02
CA TYR A 479 15.06 -22.18 40.21
C TYR A 479 13.53 -22.39 40.31
N GLY A 480 12.76 -21.36 39.94
CA GLY A 480 11.32 -21.48 39.65
C GLY A 480 11.06 -21.82 38.18
N GLY A 481 11.80 -22.79 37.64
CA GLY A 481 11.58 -23.30 36.29
C GLY A 481 10.30 -24.12 36.25
N SER A 482 9.27 -23.60 35.57
CA SER A 482 8.04 -24.31 35.22
C SER A 482 8.36 -25.63 34.51
N LYS A 483 8.28 -26.76 35.24
CA LYS A 483 8.09 -28.08 34.66
C LYS A 483 6.61 -28.43 34.73
N ARG A 484 5.95 -28.28 33.58
CA ARG A 484 4.66 -28.91 33.26
C ARG A 484 4.71 -30.39 33.67
N LYS A 485 3.79 -30.79 34.55
CA LYS A 485 3.46 -32.21 34.77
C LYS A 485 2.84 -32.76 33.48
N THR A 486 3.57 -33.64 32.81
CA THR A 486 3.00 -34.71 32.00
C THR A 486 2.26 -35.66 32.93
N ARG A 487 0.94 -35.80 32.76
CA ARG A 487 0.17 -36.91 33.30
C ARG A 487 -0.33 -37.72 32.11
N LYS A 488 0.25 -38.90 31.92
CA LYS A 488 -0.38 -40.00 31.20
C LYS A 488 -1.52 -40.52 32.07
N LEU A 489 -2.74 -40.47 31.54
CA LEU A 489 -3.66 -41.60 31.39
C LEU A 489 -4.67 -41.20 30.31
#